data_AF-A0A3B3VGA6-F1
#
_entry.id   AF-A0A3B3VGA6-F1
#
_cell.length_a   1.000
_cell.length_b   1.000
_cell.length_c   1.000
_cell.angle_alpha   90.00
_cell.angle_beta   90.00
_cell.angle_gamma   90.00
#
_symmetry.space_group_name_H-M   'P 1'
#
loop_
_entity.id
_entity.type
_entity.pdbx_description
1 polymer ?
#
loop_
_entity_poly.entity_id
_entity_poly.type
_entity_poly.pdbx_seq_one_letter_code
_entity_poly.pdbx_strand_id
1 'polypeptide(L)'
;MEAEASRGGLEGELIARMAKRQERRRQELLALALGVKIGCKGNLLWKPIKLLASCPQISSPVVRRSALKDTPEKLSSYEKIHNFKVHTFRGPHWCEYCANFMWGLIAQGVRCSDCGLNVHKQCSKLVPSDCQPDLRRIKKVYSCDLTTLVKAHNTTRPMVVDMCIREIELRGMKSEGLYRVSGFSEHIEDVRLAFDRGLLLVNVFASGTL
;
A
#
# COMPACT_ATOMS: atom_id res chain seq x y z
N MET A 1 -16.48 -48.11 51.56
CA MET A 1 -15.74 -47.15 50.71
C MET A 1 -16.35 -47.23 49.34
N GLU A 2 -17.39 -46.46 49.09
CA GLU A 2 -17.94 -46.26 47.74
C GLU A 2 -18.28 -44.78 47.55
N ALA A 3 -18.27 -44.39 46.27
CA ALA A 3 -18.72 -43.14 45.69
C ALA A 3 -17.73 -41.96 45.68
N GLU A 4 -16.89 -41.87 44.64
CA GLU A 4 -16.62 -40.62 43.91
C GLU A 4 -16.15 -40.94 42.46
N ALA A 5 -17.08 -41.40 41.62
CA ALA A 5 -16.84 -41.60 40.18
C ALA A 5 -18.03 -41.05 39.38
N SER A 6 -18.17 -39.72 39.27
CA SER A 6 -19.17 -39.11 38.35
C SER A 6 -18.98 -37.62 37.99
N ARG A 7 -17.90 -36.93 38.38
CA ARG A 7 -17.75 -35.48 38.07
C ARG A 7 -16.99 -35.15 36.77
N GLY A 8 -16.31 -36.11 36.12
CA GLY A 8 -15.49 -35.85 34.92
C GLY A 8 -16.21 -35.88 33.56
N GLY A 9 -17.48 -36.30 33.51
CA GLY A 9 -18.19 -36.52 32.23
C GLY A 9 -18.83 -35.27 31.61
N LEU A 10 -19.29 -34.32 32.43
CA LEU A 10 -20.10 -33.19 31.97
C LEU A 10 -19.27 -32.04 31.36
N GLU A 11 -18.05 -31.83 31.85
CA GLU A 11 -17.16 -30.77 31.33
C GLU A 11 -16.58 -31.12 29.96
N GLY A 12 -16.24 -32.39 29.73
CA GLY A 12 -15.73 -32.86 28.43
C GLY A 12 -16.75 -32.71 27.29
N GLU A 13 -18.04 -32.92 27.58
CA GLU A 13 -19.09 -32.80 26.57
C GLU A 13 -19.42 -31.33 26.24
N LEU A 14 -19.29 -30.41 27.21
CA LEU A 14 -19.46 -28.97 26.97
C LEU A 14 -18.35 -28.42 26.06
N ILE A 15 -17.11 -28.85 26.29
CA ILE A 15 -15.95 -28.47 25.46
C ILE A 15 -16.10 -29.02 24.03
N ALA A 16 -16.54 -30.28 23.87
CA ALA A 16 -16.83 -30.86 22.56
C ALA A 16 -17.96 -30.14 21.82
N ARG A 17 -19.01 -29.71 22.53
CA ARG A 17 -20.13 -28.92 21.97
C ARG A 17 -19.68 -27.52 21.53
N MET A 18 -18.78 -26.86 22.28
CA MET A 18 -18.21 -25.57 21.92
C MET A 18 -17.28 -25.66 20.70
N ALA A 19 -16.40 -26.67 20.66
CA ALA A 19 -15.52 -26.92 19.51
C ALA A 19 -16.32 -27.18 18.22
N LYS A 20 -17.40 -27.96 18.30
CA LYS A 20 -18.28 -28.26 17.16
C LYS A 20 -19.08 -27.04 16.67
N ARG A 21 -19.37 -26.07 17.55
CA ARG A 21 -20.05 -24.82 17.20
C ARG A 21 -19.08 -23.81 16.55
N GLN A 22 -17.84 -23.79 17.01
CA GLN A 22 -16.77 -22.95 16.46
C GLN A 22 -16.34 -23.40 15.06
N GLU A 23 -16.26 -24.72 14.83
CA GLU A 23 -15.96 -25.28 13.51
C GLU A 23 -17.07 -24.98 12.50
N ARG A 24 -18.34 -25.08 12.92
CA ARG A 24 -19.49 -24.74 12.06
C ARG A 24 -19.49 -23.26 11.63
N ARG A 25 -19.13 -22.35 12.55
CA ARG A 25 -18.96 -20.92 12.23
C ARG A 25 -17.79 -20.65 11.27
N ARG A 26 -16.67 -21.38 11.40
CA ARG A 26 -15.56 -21.29 10.44
C ARG A 26 -15.98 -21.79 9.05
N GLN A 27 -16.74 -22.87 8.98
CA GLN A 27 -17.25 -23.42 7.71
C GLN A 27 -18.28 -22.48 7.05
N GLU A 28 -19.18 -21.85 7.82
CA GLU A 28 -20.12 -20.85 7.31
C GLU A 28 -19.43 -19.59 6.79
N LEU A 29 -18.39 -19.10 7.49
CA LEU A 29 -17.57 -17.97 7.04
C LEU A 29 -16.80 -18.29 5.75
N LEU A 30 -16.26 -19.50 5.62
CA LEU A 30 -15.60 -19.96 4.40
C LEU A 30 -16.58 -20.10 3.23
N ALA A 31 -17.81 -20.59 3.47
CA ALA A 31 -18.84 -20.68 2.45
C ALA A 31 -19.30 -19.30 1.95
N LEU A 32 -19.38 -18.29 2.84
CA LEU A 32 -19.68 -16.91 2.48
C LEU A 32 -18.55 -16.27 1.67
N ALA A 33 -17.29 -16.54 2.04
CA ALA A 33 -16.11 -16.03 1.35
C ALA A 33 -15.92 -16.65 -0.04
N LEU A 34 -16.33 -17.90 -0.23
CA LEU A 34 -16.21 -18.63 -1.49
C LEU A 34 -17.47 -18.59 -2.36
N GLY A 35 -18.55 -17.94 -1.91
CA GLY A 35 -19.80 -17.82 -2.66
C GLY A 35 -20.49 -19.16 -2.96
N VAL A 36 -20.18 -20.22 -2.20
CA VAL A 36 -20.75 -21.57 -2.40
C VAL A 36 -21.94 -21.75 -1.46
N LYS A 37 -23.14 -21.63 -2.00
CA LYS A 37 -24.39 -21.90 -1.28
C LYS A 37 -24.66 -23.42 -1.28
N ILE A 38 -24.37 -24.09 -0.16
CA ILE A 38 -24.73 -25.50 0.05
C ILE A 38 -26.23 -25.55 0.39
N GLY A 39 -27.00 -26.20 -0.48
CA GLY A 39 -28.40 -25.90 -0.71
C GLY A 39 -29.43 -26.62 0.16
N CYS A 40 -30.70 -26.32 -0.14
CA CYS A 40 -31.83 -27.22 0.09
C CYS A 40 -32.83 -27.11 -1.06
N LYS A 41 -33.35 -28.28 -1.41
CA LYS A 41 -34.21 -28.62 -2.55
C LYS A 41 -35.55 -27.90 -2.47
N GLY A 42 -36.04 -27.43 -3.62
CA GLY A 42 -37.40 -26.95 -3.81
C GLY A 42 -37.58 -26.52 -5.26
N ASN A 43 -38.28 -27.35 -6.05
CA ASN A 43 -38.61 -27.08 -7.43
C ASN A 43 -39.32 -25.72 -7.58
N LEU A 44 -38.89 -24.88 -8.51
CA LEU A 44 -39.82 -24.19 -9.42
C LEU A 44 -39.08 -23.65 -10.65
N LEU A 45 -39.24 -24.42 -11.73
CA LEU A 45 -39.65 -23.94 -13.05
C LEU A 45 -38.92 -22.71 -13.62
N TRP A 46 -37.89 -23.01 -14.40
CA TRP A 46 -37.40 -22.15 -15.46
C TRP A 46 -38.54 -21.77 -16.41
N LYS A 47 -38.77 -20.45 -16.60
CA LYS A 47 -39.23 -19.91 -17.87
C LYS A 47 -38.54 -18.57 -18.17
N PRO A 48 -37.96 -18.40 -19.37
CA PRO A 48 -37.47 -17.13 -19.88
C PRO A 48 -38.58 -16.45 -20.68
N ILE A 49 -39.04 -15.26 -20.29
CA ILE A 49 -39.94 -14.46 -21.14
C ILE A 49 -39.54 -12.99 -21.08
N LYS A 50 -39.25 -12.47 -22.26
CA LYS A 50 -39.07 -11.07 -22.61
C LYS A 50 -40.19 -10.20 -22.02
N LEU A 51 -39.82 -9.12 -21.34
CA LEU A 51 -40.67 -7.94 -21.25
C LEU A 51 -39.86 -6.74 -21.74
N LEU A 52 -39.98 -6.49 -23.04
CA LEU A 52 -39.84 -5.18 -23.63
C LEU A 52 -41.15 -4.43 -23.35
N ALA A 53 -41.06 -3.37 -22.56
CA ALA A 53 -42.01 -2.24 -22.56
C ALA A 53 -41.25 -1.05 -21.95
N SER A 54 -40.67 -0.18 -22.77
CA SER A 54 -41.29 1.09 -23.18
C SER A 54 -41.26 2.15 -22.06
N CYS A 55 -40.13 2.85 -21.94
CA CYS A 55 -40.09 4.22 -21.42
C CYS A 55 -39.40 5.11 -22.47
N PRO A 56 -40.12 6.04 -23.12
CA PRO A 56 -39.54 6.98 -24.06
C PRO A 56 -39.03 8.24 -23.33
N GLN A 57 -37.78 8.59 -23.67
CA GLN A 57 -37.14 9.92 -23.62
C GLN A 57 -37.14 10.71 -22.30
N ILE A 58 -36.06 10.61 -21.53
CA ILE A 58 -35.44 11.77 -20.85
C ILE A 58 -33.93 11.73 -21.08
N SER A 59 -33.45 12.81 -21.65
CA SER A 59 -32.11 13.19 -22.05
C SER A 59 -31.04 13.10 -20.96
N SER A 60 -29.89 12.48 -21.26
CA SER A 60 -28.55 13.03 -20.99
C SER A 60 -27.45 12.12 -21.58
N PRO A 61 -26.33 12.64 -22.14
CA PRO A 61 -25.22 11.83 -22.63
C PRO A 61 -24.36 11.36 -21.43
N VAL A 62 -24.91 10.48 -20.60
CA VAL A 62 -24.18 9.87 -19.49
C VAL A 62 -23.49 8.61 -20.02
N VAL A 63 -22.24 8.83 -20.40
CA VAL A 63 -21.09 7.95 -20.20
C VAL A 63 -21.44 6.46 -20.12
N ARG A 64 -21.09 5.73 -21.18
CA ARG A 64 -20.91 4.28 -21.15
C ARG A 64 -20.08 3.93 -19.89
N ARG A 65 -20.72 3.44 -18.84
CA ARG A 65 -20.04 2.71 -17.77
C ARG A 65 -19.54 1.42 -18.39
N SER A 66 -18.36 1.49 -19.00
CA SER A 66 -17.56 0.30 -19.24
C SER A 66 -17.39 -0.39 -17.90
N ALA A 67 -17.88 -1.63 -17.82
CA ALA A 67 -17.61 -2.54 -16.73
C ALA A 67 -16.10 -2.52 -16.47
N LEU A 68 -15.68 -1.98 -15.31
CA LEU A 68 -14.34 -2.18 -14.80
C LEU A 68 -14.24 -3.68 -14.56
N LYS A 69 -13.61 -4.35 -15.52
CA LYS A 69 -13.16 -5.71 -15.38
C LYS A 69 -12.09 -5.64 -14.29
N ASP A 70 -12.42 -6.10 -13.08
CA ASP A 70 -11.48 -6.41 -12.01
C ASP A 70 -10.50 -7.46 -12.52
N THR A 71 -9.56 -6.98 -13.32
CA THR A 71 -8.33 -7.65 -13.65
C THR A 71 -7.46 -7.39 -12.44
N PRO A 72 -6.85 -8.42 -11.80
CA PRO A 72 -5.92 -8.17 -10.71
C PRO A 72 -4.94 -7.12 -11.22
N GLU A 73 -4.92 -5.96 -10.57
CA GLU A 73 -4.16 -4.80 -11.03
C GLU A 73 -2.76 -5.28 -11.33
N LYS A 74 -2.47 -5.35 -12.64
CA LYS A 74 -1.21 -5.84 -13.16
C LYS A 74 -0.15 -5.03 -12.45
N LEU A 75 0.58 -5.68 -11.54
CA LEU A 75 1.73 -5.12 -10.85
C LEU A 75 2.57 -4.46 -11.92
N SER A 76 2.42 -3.14 -12.05
CA SER A 76 3.17 -2.35 -13.01
C SER A 76 4.62 -2.61 -12.65
N SER A 77 5.34 -3.30 -13.55
CA SER A 77 6.71 -3.70 -13.30
C SER A 77 7.48 -2.41 -13.05
N TYR A 78 7.77 -2.18 -11.78
CA TYR A 78 8.45 -0.97 -11.37
C TYR A 78 9.90 -1.16 -11.71
N GLU A 79 10.25 -0.56 -12.82
CA GLU A 79 11.60 -0.55 -13.31
C GLU A 79 12.26 0.74 -12.84
N LYS A 80 13.07 0.65 -11.77
CA LYS A 80 13.83 1.78 -11.24
C LYS A 80 15.32 1.47 -11.34
N ILE A 81 16.01 2.30 -12.11
CA ILE A 81 17.45 2.21 -12.30
C ILE A 81 18.15 2.62 -10.99
N HIS A 82 19.18 1.86 -10.61
CA HIS A 82 20.01 2.17 -9.45
C HIS A 82 20.90 3.40 -9.70
N ASN A 83 20.89 4.35 -8.76
CA ASN A 83 21.80 5.50 -8.77
C ASN A 83 23.15 5.15 -8.11
N PHE A 84 24.00 4.43 -8.84
CA PHE A 84 25.34 4.01 -8.38
C PHE A 84 26.33 5.19 -8.35
N LYS A 85 27.00 5.38 -7.21
CA LYS A 85 28.12 6.31 -7.06
C LYS A 85 29.36 5.59 -6.56
N VAL A 86 30.53 6.00 -7.01
CA VAL A 86 31.80 5.46 -6.52
C VAL A 86 31.90 5.71 -5.02
N HIS A 87 32.23 4.67 -4.27
CA HIS A 87 32.26 4.73 -2.81
C HIS A 87 33.53 4.06 -2.28
N THR A 88 34.18 4.71 -1.32
CA THR A 88 35.32 4.14 -0.59
C THR A 88 34.81 3.46 0.67
N PHE A 89 34.96 2.15 0.71
CA PHE A 89 34.52 1.29 1.79
C PHE A 89 35.55 1.29 2.93
N ARG A 90 35.06 1.40 4.17
CA ARG A 90 35.91 1.36 5.38
C ARG A 90 35.94 -0.06 5.93
N GLY A 91 36.91 -0.85 5.46
CA GLY A 91 37.09 -2.24 5.88
C GLY A 91 36.88 -3.25 4.74
N PRO A 92 36.94 -4.56 5.03
CA PRO A 92 36.67 -5.60 4.05
C PRO A 92 35.18 -5.59 3.67
N HIS A 93 34.89 -5.46 2.38
CA HIS A 93 33.53 -5.53 1.86
C HIS A 93 33.46 -6.49 0.67
N TRP A 94 32.30 -7.13 0.50
CA TRP A 94 32.00 -8.07 -0.58
C TRP A 94 30.94 -7.49 -1.51
N CYS A 95 31.01 -7.85 -2.78
CA CYS A 95 30.03 -7.46 -3.77
C CYS A 95 28.75 -8.29 -3.62
N GLU A 96 27.60 -7.63 -3.49
CA GLU A 96 26.31 -8.31 -3.30
C GLU A 96 25.82 -9.04 -4.56
N TYR A 97 26.36 -8.71 -5.74
CA TYR A 97 26.02 -9.36 -7.00
C TYR A 97 26.82 -10.65 -7.24
N CYS A 98 28.15 -10.61 -7.12
CA CYS A 98 29.01 -11.77 -7.42
C CYS A 98 29.57 -12.47 -6.18
N ALA A 99 29.22 -12.02 -4.97
CA ALA A 99 29.71 -12.50 -3.68
C ALA A 99 31.25 -12.47 -3.49
N ASN A 100 31.99 -11.89 -4.43
CA ASN A 100 33.45 -11.79 -4.36
C ASN A 100 33.90 -10.56 -3.56
N PHE A 101 35.11 -10.65 -3.03
CA PHE A 101 35.75 -9.59 -2.27
C PHE A 101 36.08 -8.37 -3.15
N MET A 102 35.78 -7.16 -2.66
CA MET A 102 36.10 -5.89 -3.34
C MET A 102 37.51 -5.43 -2.98
N TRP A 103 38.48 -5.74 -3.86
CA TRP A 103 39.88 -5.39 -3.66
C TRP A 103 40.15 -3.88 -3.79
N GLY A 104 41.10 -3.37 -2.99
CA GLY A 104 41.64 -2.01 -3.09
C GLY A 104 41.54 -1.19 -1.80
N LEU A 105 42.35 -0.13 -1.72
CA LEU A 105 42.40 0.78 -0.57
C LEU A 105 41.38 1.93 -0.68
N ILE A 106 41.09 2.38 -1.90
CA ILE A 106 40.14 3.47 -2.20
C ILE A 106 39.27 3.09 -3.40
N ALA A 107 38.06 3.65 -3.48
CA ALA A 107 37.16 3.47 -4.62
C ALA A 107 36.98 2.00 -5.07
N GLN A 108 36.86 1.08 -4.11
CA GLN A 108 36.84 -0.37 -4.36
C GLN A 108 35.61 -0.81 -5.17
N GLY A 109 34.55 -0.02 -5.14
CA GLY A 109 33.31 -0.33 -5.85
C GLY A 109 32.38 0.87 -5.95
N VAL A 110 31.14 0.57 -6.31
CA VAL A 110 30.05 1.52 -6.36
C VAL A 110 28.97 1.15 -5.35
N ARG A 111 28.37 2.18 -4.75
CA ARG A 111 27.25 2.07 -3.82
C ARG A 111 26.06 2.83 -4.40
N CYS A 112 24.90 2.19 -4.42
CA CYS A 112 23.66 2.88 -4.77
C CYS A 112 23.29 3.89 -3.68
N SER A 113 23.03 5.15 -4.05
CA SER A 113 22.64 6.19 -3.09
C SER A 113 21.26 5.92 -2.47
N ASP A 114 20.39 5.24 -3.22
CA ASP A 114 18.97 5.11 -2.91
C ASP A 114 18.69 3.86 -2.06
N CYS A 115 19.16 2.68 -2.50
CA CYS A 115 18.98 1.42 -1.78
C CYS A 115 20.19 1.01 -0.92
N GLY A 116 21.37 1.57 -1.17
CA GLY A 116 22.59 1.20 -0.44
C GLY A 116 23.30 -0.07 -0.93
N LEU A 117 22.84 -0.67 -2.03
CA LEU A 117 23.45 -1.84 -2.67
C LEU A 117 24.91 -1.58 -3.05
N ASN A 118 25.80 -2.51 -2.71
CA ASN A 118 27.24 -2.40 -2.94
C ASN A 118 27.71 -3.42 -3.97
N VAL A 119 28.24 -2.94 -5.08
CA VAL A 119 28.69 -3.79 -6.19
C VAL A 119 30.00 -3.29 -6.80
N HIS A 120 30.70 -4.17 -7.52
CA HIS A 120 31.83 -3.76 -8.36
C HIS A 120 31.37 -2.85 -9.50
N LYS A 121 32.31 -2.06 -10.03
CA LYS A 121 32.07 -1.19 -11.21
C LYS A 121 31.67 -1.97 -12.48
N GLN A 122 32.10 -3.22 -12.61
CA GLN A 122 31.67 -4.10 -13.71
C GLN A 122 30.31 -4.74 -13.42
N CYS A 123 30.10 -5.21 -12.19
CA CYS A 123 28.83 -5.81 -11.77
C CYS A 123 27.67 -4.83 -11.84
N SER A 124 27.90 -3.52 -11.64
CA SER A 124 26.83 -2.50 -11.70
C SER A 124 26.06 -2.47 -13.03
N LYS A 125 26.68 -2.93 -14.13
CA LYS A 125 26.03 -3.01 -15.46
C LYS A 125 25.15 -4.26 -15.62
N LEU A 126 25.34 -5.25 -14.75
CA LEU A 126 24.64 -6.53 -14.79
C LEU A 126 23.47 -6.58 -13.79
N VAL A 127 23.42 -5.64 -12.84
CA VAL A 127 22.34 -5.56 -11.84
C VAL A 127 21.04 -5.16 -12.55
N PRO A 128 19.92 -5.88 -12.30
CA PRO A 128 18.62 -5.50 -12.82
C PRO A 128 18.14 -4.14 -12.28
N SER A 129 17.15 -3.56 -12.95
CA SER A 129 16.55 -2.25 -12.65
C SER A 129 15.43 -2.38 -11.60
N ASP A 130 15.69 -3.06 -10.49
CA ASP A 130 14.74 -3.35 -9.40
C ASP A 130 15.06 -2.57 -8.11
N CYS A 131 15.58 -1.34 -8.26
CA CYS A 131 16.04 -0.56 -7.12
C CYS A 131 14.91 -0.20 -6.16
N GLN A 132 14.88 -0.86 -5.01
CA GLN A 132 14.00 -0.52 -3.90
C GLN A 132 14.75 0.34 -2.87
N PRO A 133 14.43 1.64 -2.77
CA PRO A 133 15.13 2.49 -1.82
C PRO A 133 14.75 2.19 -0.39
N ASP A 134 15.73 2.34 0.48
CA ASP A 134 15.54 2.21 1.92
C ASP A 134 14.98 3.53 2.47
N LEU A 135 13.85 3.46 3.18
CA LEU A 135 13.23 4.61 3.84
C LEU A 135 14.21 5.33 4.78
N ARG A 136 15.18 4.61 5.37
CA ARG A 136 16.21 5.21 6.23
C ARG A 136 17.13 6.18 5.48
N ARG A 137 17.26 6.01 4.16
CA ARG A 137 18.11 6.84 3.29
C ARG A 137 17.32 7.97 2.64
N ILE A 138 16.01 7.79 2.47
CA ILE A 138 15.10 8.84 1.99
C ILE A 138 14.80 9.80 3.14
N LYS A 139 15.57 10.90 3.22
CA LYS A 139 15.37 11.95 4.23
C LYS A 139 14.40 13.05 3.78
N LYS A 140 13.88 12.98 2.55
CA LYS A 140 13.03 14.01 1.96
C LYS A 140 11.86 13.37 1.24
N VAL A 141 10.66 13.85 1.54
CA VAL A 141 9.42 13.44 0.90
C VAL A 141 9.27 14.18 -0.42
N TYR A 142 9.63 15.47 -0.45
CA TYR A 142 9.64 16.26 -1.67
C TYR A 142 10.90 16.00 -2.50
N SER A 143 10.76 16.11 -3.84
CA SER A 143 11.81 15.83 -4.82
C SER A 143 12.25 14.36 -4.94
N CYS A 144 11.55 13.43 -4.27
CA CYS A 144 11.64 12.00 -4.58
C CYS A 144 10.60 11.60 -5.62
N ASP A 145 10.93 10.61 -6.45
CA ASP A 145 9.97 10.09 -7.43
C ASP A 145 8.72 9.55 -6.74
N LEU A 146 7.56 9.88 -7.31
CA LEU A 146 6.26 9.51 -6.76
C LEU A 146 6.13 8.00 -6.55
N THR A 147 6.44 7.21 -7.58
CA THR A 147 6.35 5.75 -7.57
C THR A 147 7.26 5.13 -6.51
N THR A 148 8.43 5.73 -6.31
CA THR A 148 9.41 5.36 -5.30
C THR A 148 8.89 5.60 -3.89
N LEU A 149 8.33 6.79 -3.65
CA LEU A 149 7.78 7.17 -2.35
C LEU A 149 6.57 6.30 -1.97
N VAL A 150 5.65 6.08 -2.91
CA VAL A 150 4.44 5.26 -2.75
C VAL A 150 4.80 3.82 -2.40
N LYS A 151 5.79 3.23 -3.08
CA LYS A 151 6.29 1.88 -2.78
C LYS A 151 7.01 1.79 -1.44
N ALA A 152 7.85 2.77 -1.15
CA ALA A 152 8.55 2.85 0.12
C ALA A 152 7.57 2.89 1.30
N HIS A 153 6.52 3.71 1.20
CA HIS A 153 5.50 3.84 2.25
C HIS A 153 4.38 2.77 2.18
N ASN A 154 4.42 1.87 1.19
CA ASN A 154 3.40 0.86 0.93
C ASN A 154 1.97 1.44 0.93
N THR A 155 1.80 2.63 0.34
CA THR A 155 0.51 3.30 0.19
C THR A 155 0.13 3.35 -1.28
N THR A 156 -1.12 3.69 -1.60
CA THR A 156 -1.55 3.96 -3.00
C THR A 156 -1.32 5.40 -3.41
N ARG A 157 -1.25 6.31 -2.43
CA ARG A 157 -1.04 7.76 -2.61
C ARG A 157 -0.04 8.27 -1.56
N PRO A 158 0.78 9.28 -1.88
CA PRO A 158 1.64 9.91 -0.89
C PRO A 158 0.84 10.62 0.19
N MET A 159 1.31 10.51 1.43
CA MET A 159 0.73 11.20 2.59
C MET A 159 0.58 12.72 2.40
N VAL A 160 1.47 13.35 1.62
CA VAL A 160 1.40 14.80 1.30
C VAL A 160 0.11 15.12 0.56
N VAL A 161 -0.22 14.32 -0.47
CA VAL A 161 -1.39 14.57 -1.32
C VAL A 161 -2.67 14.37 -0.53
N ASP A 162 -2.78 13.24 0.18
CA ASP A 162 -3.97 12.95 0.98
C ASP A 162 -4.21 14.04 2.02
N MET A 163 -3.14 14.56 2.64
CA MET A 163 -3.33 15.49 3.73
C MET A 163 -3.51 16.94 3.31
N CYS A 164 -2.82 17.40 2.27
CA CYS A 164 -3.08 18.73 1.70
C CYS A 164 -4.51 18.84 1.20
N ILE A 165 -5.02 17.81 0.50
CA ILE A 165 -6.41 17.80 0.01
C ILE A 165 -7.37 17.85 1.18
N ARG A 166 -7.17 17.02 2.21
CA ARG A 166 -8.03 17.00 3.39
C ARG A 166 -8.11 18.36 4.08
N GLU A 167 -7.00 19.06 4.29
CA GLU A 167 -7.04 20.39 4.93
C GLU A 167 -7.71 21.45 4.05
N ILE A 168 -7.51 21.40 2.73
CA ILE A 168 -8.18 22.29 1.78
C ILE A 168 -9.69 22.06 1.80
N GLU A 169 -10.13 20.80 1.82
CA GLU A 169 -11.55 20.45 1.91
C GLU A 169 -12.18 20.88 3.24
N LEU A 170 -11.42 20.80 4.34
CA LEU A 170 -11.89 21.18 5.68
C LEU A 170 -12.03 22.70 5.86
N ARG A 171 -11.12 23.51 5.29
CA ARG A 171 -11.02 24.95 5.61
C ARG A 171 -11.10 25.87 4.39
N GLY A 172 -10.55 25.45 3.25
CA GLY A 172 -10.31 26.29 2.07
C GLY A 172 -11.46 26.32 1.06
N MET A 173 -12.49 25.48 1.20
CA MET A 173 -13.57 25.37 0.21
C MET A 173 -14.38 26.66 0.01
N LYS A 174 -14.38 27.58 0.98
CA LYS A 174 -15.10 28.86 0.90
C LYS A 174 -14.19 30.03 0.49
N SER A 175 -12.90 29.81 0.32
CA SER A 175 -11.93 30.86 -0.01
C SER A 175 -12.01 31.20 -1.49
N GLU A 176 -12.18 32.49 -1.82
CA GLU A 176 -12.20 32.95 -3.20
C GLU A 176 -10.82 32.81 -3.86
N GLY A 177 -10.75 32.28 -5.08
CA GLY A 177 -9.50 32.14 -5.81
C GLY A 177 -8.56 31.04 -5.29
N LEU A 178 -9.09 30.02 -4.63
CA LEU A 178 -8.35 28.81 -4.24
C LEU A 178 -7.52 28.24 -5.42
N TYR A 179 -6.27 27.87 -5.18
CA TYR A 179 -5.24 27.48 -6.17
C TYR A 179 -4.77 28.57 -7.15
N ARG A 180 -5.50 29.68 -7.30
CA ARG A 180 -5.08 30.83 -8.12
C ARG A 180 -4.23 31.82 -7.33
N VAL A 181 -4.57 32.04 -6.07
CA VAL A 181 -3.83 32.94 -5.17
C VAL A 181 -2.67 32.18 -4.54
N SER A 182 -1.45 32.71 -4.67
CA SER A 182 -0.25 32.15 -4.04
C SER A 182 -0.12 32.65 -2.61
N GLY A 183 0.21 31.75 -1.68
CA GLY A 183 0.62 32.12 -0.32
C GLY A 183 2.05 32.67 -0.28
N PHE A 184 2.50 33.08 0.91
CA PHE A 184 3.87 33.50 1.14
C PHE A 184 4.84 32.32 0.92
N SER A 185 5.92 32.56 0.15
CA SER A 185 6.90 31.53 -0.20
C SER A 185 7.54 30.90 1.04
N GLU A 186 7.82 31.71 2.07
CA GLU A 186 8.40 31.26 3.33
C GLU A 186 7.52 30.20 4.02
N HIS A 187 6.21 30.46 4.10
CA HIS A 187 5.27 29.51 4.70
C HIS A 187 5.14 28.21 3.89
N ILE A 188 5.25 28.29 2.55
CA ILE A 188 5.21 27.10 1.68
C ILE A 188 6.47 26.24 1.90
N GLU A 189 7.63 26.86 2.08
CA GLU A 189 8.88 26.17 2.37
C GLU A 189 8.86 25.52 3.76
N ASP A 190 8.28 26.18 4.76
CA ASP A 190 8.11 25.62 6.11
C ASP A 190 7.23 24.36 6.10
N VAL A 191 6.11 24.39 5.38
CA VAL A 191 5.24 23.21 5.19
C VAL A 191 6.00 22.09 4.50
N ARG A 192 6.75 22.39 3.43
CA ARG A 192 7.58 21.42 2.71
C ARG A 192 8.60 20.77 3.65
N LEU A 193 9.29 21.57 4.45
CA LEU A 193 10.30 21.11 5.38
C LEU A 193 9.69 20.25 6.50
N ALA A 194 8.49 20.57 6.95
CA ALA A 194 7.80 19.79 7.97
C ALA A 194 7.46 18.37 7.49
N PHE A 195 6.99 18.23 6.24
CA PHE A 195 6.79 16.93 5.62
C PHE A 195 8.11 16.17 5.43
N ASP A 196 9.19 16.83 4.99
CA ASP A 196 10.51 16.19 4.86
C ASP A 196 11.05 15.67 6.21
N ARG A 197 10.71 16.33 7.32
CA ARG A 197 11.10 15.91 8.68
C ARG A 197 10.21 14.81 9.27
N GLY A 198 9.18 14.33 8.55
CA GLY A 198 8.26 13.32 9.04
C GLY A 198 7.38 13.79 10.20
N LEU A 199 7.24 15.11 10.39
CA LEU A 199 6.37 15.67 11.41
C LEU A 199 4.91 15.47 10.96
N LEU A 200 4.11 14.80 11.79
CA LEU A 200 2.66 14.71 11.58
C LEU A 200 2.07 16.12 11.61
N LEU A 201 1.24 16.45 10.61
CA LEU A 201 0.68 17.78 10.35
C LEU A 201 -0.13 18.41 11.50
N VAL A 202 -0.46 17.65 12.54
CA VAL A 202 -1.00 18.21 13.79
C VAL A 202 -0.08 19.29 14.38
N ASN A 203 1.23 19.25 14.10
CA ASN A 203 2.16 20.31 14.53
C ASN A 203 2.35 21.44 13.50
N VAL A 204 1.92 21.25 12.25
CA VAL A 204 2.20 22.19 11.15
C VAL A 204 1.06 23.18 10.96
N PHE A 205 -0.19 22.70 11.04
CA PHE A 205 -1.38 23.55 10.91
C PHE A 205 -1.96 24.02 12.26
N ALA A 206 -1.46 23.52 13.39
CA ALA A 206 -1.84 24.02 14.72
C ALA A 206 -1.22 25.39 15.06
N SER A 207 -0.13 25.78 14.38
CA SER A 207 0.54 27.07 14.61
C SER A 207 -0.10 28.26 13.88
N GLY A 208 -1.26 28.07 13.23
CA GLY A 208 -2.06 29.18 12.70
C GLY A 208 -1.50 29.86 11.45
N THR A 209 -0.59 29.23 10.72
CA THR A 209 -0.05 29.75 9.47
C THR A 209 -1.00 29.46 8.29
N LEU A 210 -2.09 30.22 8.20
CA LEU A 210 -2.88 30.41 6.98
C LEU A 210 -3.11 31.91 6.78
#